data_AF-A0A329EEW5-F1
#
_entry.id   AF-A0A329EEW5-F1
#
_cell.length_a   1.000
_cell.length_b   1.000
_cell.length_c   1.000
_cell.angle_alpha   90.00
_cell.angle_beta   90.00
_cell.angle_gamma   90.00
#
_symmetry.space_group_name_H-M   'P 1'
#
loop_
_entity.id
_entity.type
_entity.pdbx_description
1 polymer ?
#
loop_
_entity_poly.entity_id
_entity_poly.type
_entity_poly.pdbx_seq_one_letter_code
_entity_poly.pdbx_strand_id
1 'polypeptide(L)'
;MSNTDQKLRKLAKRHAEISSNITSTSKEIKDEIELCDGGEYIKPESESGTDFGFLFDGTSALPPYATCLNYTYETFKDFNSNPYDGYEYDELLQMYGCEHCQKARQLKKDVGKLKQERGRIHSAMTQIGKTL
;
A
#
# COMPACT_ATOMS: atom_id res chain seq x y z
N MET A 1 -20.11 -37.15 5.72
CA MET A 1 -19.26 -36.17 5.00
C MET A 1 -17.85 -36.72 4.94
N SER A 2 -17.25 -36.79 3.76
CA SER A 2 -15.86 -37.24 3.64
C SER A 2 -14.91 -36.20 4.26
N ASN A 3 -13.72 -36.63 4.68
CA ASN A 3 -12.67 -35.72 5.16
C ASN A 3 -12.33 -34.66 4.08
N THR A 4 -12.39 -35.06 2.80
CA THR A 4 -12.19 -34.19 1.65
C THR A 4 -13.26 -33.09 1.54
N ASP A 5 -14.54 -33.42 1.78
CA ASP A 5 -15.63 -32.44 1.78
C ASP A 5 -15.47 -31.41 2.90
N GLN A 6 -15.03 -31.84 4.08
CA GLN A 6 -14.75 -30.95 5.20
C GLN A 6 -13.60 -29.98 4.88
N LYS A 7 -12.52 -30.48 4.26
CA LYS A 7 -11.39 -29.65 3.82
C LYS A 7 -11.80 -28.64 2.75
N LEU A 8 -12.54 -29.07 1.73
CA LEU A 8 -13.04 -28.19 0.67
C LEU A 8 -13.95 -27.09 1.23
N ARG A 9 -14.87 -27.42 2.16
CA ARG A 9 -15.72 -26.41 2.81
C ARG A 9 -14.92 -25.38 3.61
N LYS A 10 -13.89 -25.81 4.35
CA LYS A 10 -13.02 -24.88 5.11
C LYS A 10 -12.27 -23.94 4.16
N LEU A 11 -11.69 -24.47 3.08
CA LEU A 11 -10.98 -23.67 2.07
C LEU A 11 -11.91 -22.69 1.37
N ALA A 12 -13.11 -23.13 0.97
CA ALA A 12 -14.12 -22.28 0.34
C ALA A 12 -14.57 -21.14 1.27
N LYS A 13 -14.78 -21.43 2.56
CA LYS A 13 -15.13 -20.41 3.56
C LYS A 13 -14.01 -19.36 3.68
N ARG A 14 -12.75 -19.78 3.83
CA ARG A 14 -11.61 -18.87 3.92
C ARG A 14 -11.42 -18.07 2.62
N HIS A 15 -11.64 -18.68 1.46
CA HIS A 15 -11.57 -17.98 0.17
C HIS A 15 -12.62 -16.85 0.07
N ALA A 16 -13.84 -17.10 0.54
CA ALA A 16 -14.91 -16.11 0.59
C ALA A 16 -14.60 -14.97 1.59
N GLU A 17 -14.13 -15.31 2.79
CA GLU A 17 -13.68 -14.34 3.81
C GLU A 17 -12.59 -13.41 3.26
N ILE A 18 -11.54 -13.98 2.64
CA ILE A 18 -10.47 -13.17 2.04
C ILE A 18 -11.00 -12.26 0.93
N SER A 19 -11.93 -12.75 0.12
CA SER A 19 -12.53 -11.95 -0.95
C SER A 19 -13.32 -10.76 -0.39
N SER A 20 -14.04 -10.95 0.71
CA SER A 20 -14.73 -9.87 1.42
C SER A 20 -13.73 -8.87 2.03
N ASN A 21 -12.66 -9.35 2.66
CA ASN A 21 -11.60 -8.49 3.22
C ASN A 21 -10.92 -7.65 2.13
N ILE A 22 -10.57 -8.25 0.98
CA ILE A 22 -9.99 -7.51 -0.14
C ILE A 22 -10.92 -6.37 -0.58
N THR A 23 -12.22 -6.63 -0.71
CA THR A 23 -13.19 -5.60 -1.12
C THR A 23 -13.30 -4.49 -0.08
N SER A 24 -13.42 -4.83 1.21
CA SER A 24 -13.51 -3.85 2.30
C SER A 24 -12.25 -2.99 2.37
N THR A 25 -11.07 -3.61 2.39
CA THR A 25 -9.80 -2.87 2.45
C THR A 25 -9.54 -2.06 1.18
N SER A 26 -9.99 -2.54 0.00
CA SER A 26 -9.89 -1.74 -1.23
C SER A 26 -10.79 -0.50 -1.21
N LYS A 27 -11.90 -0.54 -0.46
CA LYS A 27 -12.72 0.65 -0.22
C LYS A 27 -11.99 1.59 0.74
N GLU A 28 -11.50 1.08 1.87
CA GLU A 28 -10.73 1.87 2.84
C GLU A 28 -9.53 2.58 2.18
N ILE A 29 -8.80 1.91 1.29
CA ILE A 29 -7.73 2.54 0.50
C ILE A 29 -8.22 3.75 -0.29
N LYS A 30 -9.42 3.68 -0.90
CA LYS A 30 -9.98 4.82 -1.65
C LYS A 30 -10.36 5.94 -0.71
N ASP A 31 -11.02 5.61 0.39
CA ASP A 31 -11.44 6.58 1.41
C ASP A 31 -10.21 7.33 1.96
N GLU A 32 -9.11 6.63 2.26
CA GLU A 32 -7.85 7.25 2.70
C GLU A 32 -7.23 8.15 1.62
N ILE A 33 -7.24 7.73 0.35
CA ILE A 33 -6.70 8.55 -0.74
C ILE A 33 -7.53 9.82 -0.96
N GLU A 34 -8.86 9.74 -0.80
CA GLU A 34 -9.77 10.89 -0.90
C GLU A 34 -9.56 11.90 0.25
N LEU A 35 -9.06 11.43 1.39
CA LEU A 35 -8.73 12.28 2.55
C LEU A 35 -7.33 12.93 2.45
N CYS A 36 -6.44 12.47 1.56
CA CYS A 36 -5.18 13.21 1.30
C CYS A 36 -5.49 14.50 0.54
N ASP A 37 -5.41 15.63 1.23
CA ASP A 37 -5.50 16.98 0.64
C ASP A 37 -4.20 17.41 -0.07
N GLY A 38 -3.12 16.63 0.07
CA GLY A 38 -1.79 16.91 -0.46
C GLY A 38 -1.03 18.01 0.30
N GLY A 39 -1.69 18.76 1.19
CA GLY A 39 -1.09 19.85 1.96
C GLY A 39 -0.51 19.40 3.30
N GLU A 40 -0.95 18.25 3.81
CA GLU A 40 -0.46 17.62 5.05
C GLU A 40 0.93 17.00 4.88
N TYR A 41 1.92 17.82 4.56
CA TYR A 41 3.31 17.40 4.67
C TYR A 41 3.67 17.29 6.14
N ILE A 42 3.94 16.06 6.57
CA ILE A 42 4.67 15.84 7.82
C ILE A 42 6.04 16.47 7.57
N LYS A 43 6.32 17.61 8.21
CA LYS A 43 7.69 18.11 8.28
C LYS A 43 8.50 17.00 8.93
N PRO A 44 9.49 16.39 8.25
CA PRO A 44 10.34 15.44 8.91
C PRO A 44 11.16 16.23 9.94
N GLU A 45 10.77 16.18 11.21
CA GLU A 45 11.71 16.40 12.30
C GLU A 45 12.68 15.22 12.22
N SER A 46 13.78 15.41 11.48
CA SER A 46 14.88 14.46 11.54
C SER A 46 15.37 14.36 12.99
N GLU A 47 15.82 13.18 13.43
CA GLU A 47 16.43 13.01 14.76
C GLU A 47 17.65 13.92 14.98
N SER A 48 18.21 14.50 13.90
CA SER A 48 19.28 15.50 13.92
C SER A 48 18.81 16.96 14.01
N GLY A 49 17.49 17.23 14.01
CA GLY A 49 16.95 18.59 14.02
C GLY A 49 17.22 19.37 12.72
N THR A 50 17.65 18.69 11.66
CA THR A 50 17.91 19.31 10.36
C THR A 50 16.58 19.52 9.65
N ASP A 51 16.20 20.78 9.50
CA ASP A 51 15.03 21.20 8.73
C ASP A 51 15.32 20.99 7.24
N PHE A 52 14.69 19.97 6.64
CA PHE A 52 14.73 19.75 5.20
C PHE A 52 13.81 20.72 4.44
N GLY A 53 13.30 21.76 5.10
CA GLY A 53 12.60 22.88 4.48
C GLY A 53 13.36 23.54 3.32
N PHE A 54 14.68 23.35 3.18
CA PHE A 54 15.41 23.83 2.00
C PHE A 54 15.07 23.09 0.69
N LEU A 55 14.56 21.85 0.75
CA LEU A 55 14.00 21.15 -0.42
C LEU A 55 12.63 21.72 -0.80
N PHE A 56 12.00 22.44 0.14
CA PHE A 56 10.70 23.07 0.00
C PHE A 56 10.88 24.58 0.17
N ASP A 57 11.53 25.21 -0.81
CA ASP A 57 11.46 26.66 -0.93
C ASP A 57 9.98 27.03 -0.84
N GLY A 58 9.60 27.81 0.18
CA GLY A 58 8.23 27.94 0.74
C GLY A 58 7.19 28.54 -0.20
N THR A 59 7.45 28.47 -1.50
CA THR A 59 6.66 28.85 -2.66
C THR A 59 6.22 27.64 -3.49
N SER A 60 6.76 26.44 -3.24
CA SER A 60 6.43 25.22 -3.97
C SER A 60 5.16 24.60 -3.40
N ALA A 61 4.01 25.25 -3.62
CA ALA A 61 2.76 24.51 -3.66
C ALA A 61 2.98 23.28 -4.53
N LEU A 62 2.56 22.10 -4.07
CA LEU A 62 2.42 20.95 -4.94
C LEU A 62 1.82 21.43 -6.27
N PRO A 63 2.33 20.98 -7.43
CA PRO A 63 1.61 21.20 -8.66
C PRO A 63 0.15 20.82 -8.39
N PRO A 64 -0.84 21.67 -8.73
CA PRO A 64 -2.23 21.62 -8.22
C PRO A 64 -3.01 20.32 -8.52
N TYR A 65 -2.33 19.28 -9.02
CA TYR A 65 -2.84 17.99 -9.45
C TYR A 65 -1.99 16.79 -8.99
N ALA A 66 -0.97 17.00 -8.15
CA ALA A 66 -0.13 15.93 -7.65
C ALA A 66 -0.65 15.41 -6.30
N THR A 67 -1.13 14.17 -6.27
CA THR A 67 -1.37 13.48 -4.99
C THR A 67 -0.04 13.29 -4.26
N CYS A 68 -0.08 13.26 -2.93
CA CYS A 68 1.08 12.97 -2.10
C CYS A 68 1.82 11.67 -2.55
N LEU A 69 1.10 10.66 -3.08
CA LEU A 69 1.69 9.45 -3.69
C LEU A 69 2.45 9.69 -5.00
N ASN A 70 1.92 10.54 -5.88
CA ASN A 70 2.56 10.89 -7.15
C ASN A 70 3.81 11.73 -6.88
N TYR A 71 3.74 12.66 -5.94
CA TYR A 71 4.88 13.45 -5.52
C TYR A 71 6.00 12.54 -5.00
N THR A 72 5.71 11.64 -4.04
CA THR A 72 6.69 10.66 -3.55
C THR A 72 7.30 9.84 -4.69
N TYR A 73 6.53 9.49 -5.72
CA TYR A 73 7.03 8.72 -6.86
C TYR A 73 7.99 9.52 -7.74
N GLU A 74 7.68 10.78 -8.01
CA GLU A 74 8.58 11.65 -8.76
C GLU A 74 9.86 11.93 -7.95
N THR A 75 9.73 12.24 -6.66
CA THR A 75 10.86 12.38 -5.74
C THR A 75 11.72 11.12 -5.68
N PHE A 76 11.09 9.93 -5.68
CA PHE A 76 11.80 8.64 -5.76
C PHE A 76 12.61 8.49 -7.04
N LYS A 77 12.05 8.89 -8.18
CA LYS A 77 12.78 8.87 -9.45
C LYS A 77 13.94 9.85 -9.47
N ASP A 78 13.74 11.04 -8.90
CA ASP A 78 14.76 12.09 -8.88
C ASP A 78 15.94 11.71 -7.99
N PHE A 79 15.71 11.24 -6.75
CA PHE A 79 16.79 10.76 -5.88
C PHE A 79 17.51 9.54 -6.49
N ASN A 80 16.77 8.54 -6.95
CA ASN A 80 17.40 7.34 -7.53
C ASN A 80 17.95 7.54 -8.95
N SER A 81 17.81 8.73 -9.55
CA SER A 81 18.52 9.07 -10.79
C SER A 81 20.02 9.22 -10.55
N ASN A 82 20.41 9.51 -9.30
CA ASN A 82 21.78 9.62 -8.86
C ASN A 82 22.22 8.29 -8.23
N PRO A 83 23.32 7.65 -8.66
CA PRO A 83 23.73 6.32 -8.19
C PRO A 83 24.17 6.28 -6.72
N TYR A 84 24.23 7.42 -6.04
CA TYR A 84 24.68 7.56 -4.65
C TYR A 84 23.53 7.88 -3.66
N ASP A 85 22.36 8.30 -4.16
CA ASP A 85 21.22 8.71 -3.35
C ASP A 85 20.11 7.66 -3.46
N GLY A 86 20.36 6.49 -2.88
CA GLY A 86 19.41 5.38 -2.90
C GLY A 86 18.41 5.44 -1.76
N TYR A 87 17.24 6.03 -1.99
CA TYR A 87 16.10 5.93 -1.07
C TYR A 87 15.04 4.97 -1.62
N GLU A 88 14.49 4.12 -0.77
CA GLU A 88 13.33 3.32 -1.11
C GLU A 88 12.06 4.20 -1.15
N TYR A 89 11.11 3.83 -2.02
CA TYR A 89 9.83 4.55 -2.12
C TYR A 89 9.10 4.65 -0.78
N ASP A 90 9.16 3.59 0.04
CA ASP A 90 8.46 3.58 1.33
C ASP A 90 9.14 4.52 2.35
N GLU A 91 10.46 4.72 2.26
CA GLU A 91 11.19 5.69 3.08
C GLU A 91 10.80 7.11 2.69
N LEU A 92 10.77 7.41 1.40
CA LEU A 92 10.32 8.71 0.90
C LEU A 92 8.85 8.98 1.23
N LEU A 93 8.00 7.94 1.23
CA LEU A 93 6.60 8.09 1.63
C LEU A 93 6.46 8.37 3.13
N GLN A 94 7.33 7.81 3.97
CA GLN A 94 7.36 8.13 5.40
C GLN A 94 7.84 9.55 5.66
N MET A 95 8.80 10.04 4.88
CA MET A 95 9.36 11.39 5.04
C MET A 95 8.47 12.49 4.45
N TYR A 96 7.79 12.23 3.33
CA TYR A 96 7.09 13.26 2.55
C TYR A 96 5.60 12.97 2.33
N GLY A 97 5.12 11.76 2.61
CA GLY A 97 3.71 11.42 2.49
C GLY A 97 2.93 11.78 3.75
N CYS A 98 1.68 12.22 3.57
CA CYS A 98 0.75 12.39 4.70
C CYS A 98 0.36 11.04 5.32
N GLU A 99 -0.19 11.08 6.54
CA GLU A 99 -0.63 9.89 7.28
C GLU A 99 -1.61 9.04 6.45
N HIS A 100 -2.55 9.68 5.77
CA HIS A 100 -3.53 9.01 4.92
C HIS A 100 -2.89 8.19 3.78
N CYS A 101 -1.85 8.71 3.14
CA CYS A 101 -1.18 7.98 2.07
C CYS A 101 -0.18 6.93 2.55
N GLN A 102 0.45 7.15 3.70
CA GLN A 102 1.19 6.09 4.38
C GLN A 102 0.27 4.92 4.74
N LYS A 103 -0.92 5.21 5.29
CA LYS A 103 -1.94 4.21 5.62
C LYS A 103 -2.48 3.51 4.36
N ALA A 104 -2.83 4.25 3.32
CA ALA A 104 -3.28 3.68 2.05
C ALA A 104 -2.22 2.73 1.44
N ARG A 105 -0.93 3.09 1.53
CA ARG A 105 0.17 2.24 1.09
C ARG A 105 0.25 0.94 1.90
N GLN A 106 0.12 1.02 3.23
CA GLN A 106 0.12 -0.15 4.10
C GLN A 106 -1.05 -1.09 3.78
N LEU A 107 -2.27 -0.55 3.67
CA LEU A 107 -3.47 -1.31 3.29
C LEU A 107 -3.29 -1.97 1.92
N LYS A 108 -2.65 -1.29 0.95
CA LYS A 108 -2.35 -1.86 -0.38
C LYS A 108 -1.40 -3.06 -0.30
N LYS A 109 -0.37 -3.01 0.56
CA LYS A 109 0.52 -4.15 0.83
C LYS A 109 -0.27 -5.32 1.42
N ASP A 110 -1.18 -5.06 2.33
CA ASP A 110 -1.99 -6.10 2.98
C ASP A 110 -3.00 -6.73 2.03
N VAL A 111 -3.64 -5.95 1.14
CA VAL A 111 -4.43 -6.48 0.01
C VAL A 111 -3.58 -7.37 -0.88
N GLY A 112 -2.31 -7.02 -1.13
CA GLY A 112 -1.36 -7.85 -1.87
C GLY A 112 -1.17 -9.24 -1.23
N LYS A 113 -0.92 -9.27 0.09
CA LYS A 113 -0.79 -10.52 0.86
C LYS A 113 -2.07 -11.36 0.82
N LEU A 114 -3.24 -10.72 0.99
CA LEU A 114 -4.54 -11.38 0.91
C LEU A 114 -4.79 -11.99 -0.48
N LYS A 115 -4.44 -11.29 -1.57
CA LYS A 115 -4.55 -11.83 -2.94
C LYS A 115 -3.65 -13.05 -3.14
N GLN A 116 -2.44 -13.05 -2.60
CA GLN A 116 -1.54 -14.21 -2.65
C GLN A 116 -2.12 -15.40 -1.88
N GLU A 117 -2.63 -15.19 -0.66
CA GLU A 117 -3.29 -16.24 0.13
C GLU A 117 -4.51 -16.81 -0.60
N ARG A 118 -5.37 -15.95 -1.15
CA ARG A 118 -6.53 -16.36 -1.95
C ARG A 118 -6.12 -17.24 -3.13
N GLY A 119 -5.05 -16.85 -3.84
CA GLY A 119 -4.51 -17.62 -4.96
C GLY A 119 -4.02 -19.01 -4.54
N ARG A 120 -3.31 -19.11 -3.40
CA ARG A 120 -2.88 -20.40 -2.83
C ARG A 120 -4.07 -21.30 -2.49
N ILE A 121 -5.10 -20.74 -1.85
CA ILE A 121 -6.33 -21.47 -1.50
C ILE A 121 -7.08 -21.94 -2.75
N HIS A 122 -7.24 -21.07 -3.74
CA HIS A 122 -7.90 -21.41 -5.00
C HIS A 122 -7.19 -22.56 -5.73
N SER A 123 -5.85 -22.52 -5.75
CA SER A 123 -5.03 -23.60 -6.31
C SER A 123 -5.23 -24.92 -5.54
N ALA A 124 -5.20 -24.88 -4.21
CA ALA A 124 -5.43 -26.06 -3.37
C ALA A 124 -6.82 -26.68 -3.58
N MET A 125 -7.87 -25.85 -3.69
CA MET A 125 -9.22 -26.31 -4.01
C MET A 125 -9.27 -26.99 -5.38
N THR A 126 -8.62 -26.41 -6.39
CA THR A 126 -8.55 -26.97 -7.75
C THR A 126 -7.82 -28.32 -7.77
N GLN A 127 -6.71 -28.44 -7.04
CA GLN A 127 -5.98 -29.70 -6.93
C GLN A 127 -6.83 -30.80 -6.29
N ILE A 128 -7.52 -30.49 -5.18
CA ILE A 128 -8.42 -31.44 -4.53
C ILE A 128 -9.55 -31.86 -5.48
N GLY A 129 -10.13 -30.89 -6.22
CA GLY A 129 -11.19 -31.17 -7.19
C GLY A 129 -10.76 -32.07 -8.35
N LYS A 130 -9.49 -32.02 -8.77
CA LYS A 130 -8.94 -32.93 -9.80
C LYS A 130 -8.66 -34.35 -9.28
N THR A 131 -8.51 -34.51 -7.97
CA THR A 131 -8.26 -35.81 -7.31
C THR A 131 -9.53 -36.53 -6.87
N LEU A 132 -10.70 -35.91 -7.11
CA LEU A 132 -12.03 -36.49 -6.91
C LEU A 132 -12.55 -37.05 -8.25
#